data_AF-A0A958LU31-F1
#
_entry.id   AF-A0A958LU31-F1
#
_cell.length_a   1.000
_cell.length_b   1.000
_cell.length_c   1.000
_cell.angle_alpha   90.00
_cell.angle_beta   90.00
_cell.angle_gamma   90.00
#
_symmetry.space_group_name_H-M   'P 1'
#
loop_
_entity.id
_entity.type
_entity.pdbx_description
1 polymer ?
#
loop_
_entity_poly.entity_id
_entity_poly.type
_entity_poly.pdbx_seq_one_letter_code
_entity_poly.pdbx_strand_id
1 'polypeptide(L)'
;MFGGLSIYYEDLMVLVLMESPEDREWRGTKYSFDLWNGVMICTDRERHPELHESFKGLISHPVLGKWLYLPMSDLAFESTFSALVEAIADNSPLIGIAPGTRSRKKAKSKARKKKTPALKAKDIKKPPAKKSSVRKTKTTNKPKKKKRT
;
A
#
# COMPACT_ATOMS: atom_id res chain seq x y z
N MET A 1 -5.46 6.20 -12.45
CA MET A 1 -5.22 7.52 -11.84
C MET A 1 -6.42 8.38 -12.19
N PHE A 2 -6.75 9.37 -11.36
CA PHE A 2 -8.01 10.14 -11.42
C PHE A 2 -8.07 11.18 -12.56
N GLY A 3 -7.25 11.02 -13.60
CA GLY A 3 -7.20 11.94 -14.74
C GLY A 3 -6.28 13.15 -14.57
N GLY A 4 -5.73 13.40 -13.38
CA GLY A 4 -4.82 14.52 -13.11
C GLY A 4 -3.34 14.27 -13.38
N LEU A 5 -2.56 15.34 -13.26
CA LEU A 5 -1.10 15.37 -13.40
C LEU A 5 -0.43 15.07 -12.05
N SER A 6 0.27 13.94 -11.96
CA SER A 6 1.07 13.61 -10.77
C SER A 6 2.44 14.27 -10.84
N ILE A 7 2.83 14.95 -9.78
CA ILE A 7 4.11 15.63 -9.64
C ILE A 7 4.99 14.84 -8.66
N TYR A 8 6.26 14.70 -9.04
CA TYR A 8 7.27 13.99 -8.27
C TYR A 8 8.39 14.95 -7.90
N TYR A 9 8.92 14.79 -6.69
CA TYR A 9 10.08 15.49 -6.17
C TYR A 9 10.93 14.49 -5.40
N GLU A 10 12.24 14.45 -5.66
CA GLU A 10 13.17 13.47 -5.09
C GLU A 10 12.66 12.01 -5.12
N ASP A 11 12.16 11.57 -6.28
CA ASP A 11 11.55 10.24 -6.51
C ASP A 11 10.27 9.93 -5.71
N LEU A 12 9.80 10.85 -4.86
CA LEU A 12 8.53 10.74 -4.15
C LEU A 12 7.41 11.39 -4.96
N MET A 13 6.25 10.75 -5.00
CA MET A 13 5.04 11.40 -5.48
C MET A 13 4.57 12.34 -4.38
N VAL A 14 4.54 13.66 -4.65
CA VAL A 14 4.26 14.68 -3.62
C VAL A 14 2.88 15.30 -3.75
N LEU A 15 2.42 15.53 -4.98
CA LEU A 15 1.10 16.09 -5.22
C LEU A 15 0.52 15.63 -6.57
N VAL A 16 -0.78 15.76 -6.71
CA VAL A 16 -1.51 15.55 -7.96
C VAL A 16 -2.34 16.79 -8.25
N LEU A 17 -2.05 17.44 -9.36
CA LEU A 17 -2.82 18.56 -9.89
C LEU A 17 -4.02 18.03 -10.66
N MET A 18 -5.19 18.58 -10.38
CA MET A 18 -6.45 18.23 -11.03
C MET A 18 -7.09 19.50 -11.58
N GLU A 19 -7.25 19.56 -12.90
CA GLU A 19 -7.85 20.70 -13.62
C GLU A 19 -9.12 20.22 -14.33
N SER A 20 -10.16 19.94 -13.55
CA SER A 20 -11.46 19.53 -14.08
C SER A 20 -12.53 20.47 -13.53
N PRO A 21 -12.61 21.70 -14.08
CA PRO A 21 -13.65 22.64 -13.70
C PRO A 21 -15.03 22.05 -14.01
N GLU A 22 -16.02 22.39 -13.16
CA GLU A 22 -17.42 21.95 -13.29
C GLU A 22 -17.69 20.44 -13.13
N ASP A 23 -16.68 19.62 -12.84
CA ASP A 23 -16.91 18.22 -12.51
C ASP A 23 -17.39 18.11 -11.05
N ARG A 24 -18.73 18.15 -10.91
CA ARG A 24 -19.45 18.14 -9.63
C ARG A 24 -20.20 16.84 -9.38
N GLU A 25 -19.98 15.82 -10.20
CA GLU A 25 -20.69 14.55 -10.07
C GLU A 25 -19.72 13.41 -9.78
N TRP A 26 -20.06 12.60 -8.78
CA TRP A 26 -19.38 11.34 -8.57
C TRP A 26 -20.38 10.23 -8.27
N ARG A 27 -20.36 9.18 -9.12
CA ARG A 27 -21.22 7.99 -8.97
C ARG A 27 -22.70 8.34 -8.80
N GLY A 28 -23.22 9.30 -9.57
CA GLY A 28 -24.61 9.76 -9.50
C GLY A 28 -24.94 10.69 -8.33
N THR A 29 -23.96 11.04 -7.49
CA THR A 29 -24.12 12.06 -6.44
C THR A 29 -23.61 13.39 -6.95
N LYS A 30 -24.45 14.42 -6.91
CA LYS A 30 -24.11 15.79 -7.32
C LYS A 30 -23.69 16.64 -6.11
N TYR A 31 -22.65 17.43 -6.29
CA TYR A 31 -22.09 18.35 -5.32
C TYR A 31 -22.33 19.79 -5.77
N SER A 32 -22.35 20.73 -4.82
CA SER A 32 -22.51 22.16 -5.12
C SER A 32 -21.20 22.85 -5.51
N PHE A 33 -20.08 22.15 -5.42
CA PHE A 33 -18.72 22.64 -5.66
C PHE A 33 -17.97 21.68 -6.57
N ASP A 34 -16.89 22.18 -7.18
CA ASP A 34 -16.03 21.41 -8.08
C ASP A 34 -15.23 20.37 -7.27
N LEU A 35 -15.43 19.08 -7.57
CA LEU A 35 -14.80 18.00 -6.80
C LEU A 35 -13.33 17.80 -7.15
N TRP A 36 -12.97 18.11 -8.38
CA TRP A 36 -11.70 17.73 -9.00
C TRP A 36 -10.92 18.93 -9.53
N ASN A 37 -11.19 20.14 -9.03
CA ASN A 37 -10.47 21.35 -9.45
C ASN A 37 -9.60 21.89 -8.31
N GLY A 38 -8.34 21.46 -8.26
CA GLY A 38 -7.40 21.80 -7.19
C GLY A 38 -6.25 20.82 -7.07
N VAL A 39 -5.63 20.76 -5.89
CA VAL A 39 -4.42 19.97 -5.65
C VAL A 39 -4.68 18.90 -4.59
N MET A 40 -4.30 17.66 -4.88
CA MET A 40 -4.28 16.57 -3.89
C MET A 40 -2.86 16.33 -3.39
N ILE A 41 -2.70 16.16 -2.08
CA ILE A 41 -1.40 15.92 -1.46
C ILE A 41 -1.20 14.42 -1.21
N CYS A 42 -0.02 13.93 -1.60
CA CYS A 42 0.39 12.56 -1.36
C CYS A 42 1.00 12.47 0.03
N THR A 43 0.27 11.89 0.97
CA THR A 43 0.72 11.67 2.35
C THR A 43 0.06 10.42 2.92
N ASP A 44 0.66 9.86 3.96
CA ASP A 44 0.06 8.77 4.71
C ASP A 44 -1.05 9.31 5.61
N ARG A 45 -2.12 8.51 5.76
CA ARG A 45 -3.29 8.89 6.58
C ARG A 45 -2.93 9.20 8.03
N GLU A 46 -1.87 8.58 8.56
CA GLU A 46 -1.37 8.78 9.92
C GLU A 46 -0.87 10.22 10.14
N ARG A 47 -0.42 10.89 9.08
CA ARG A 47 0.13 12.26 9.11
C ARG A 47 -0.90 13.34 8.78
N HIS A 48 -2.13 12.95 8.45
CA HIS A 48 -3.20 13.92 8.17
C HIS A 48 -3.43 14.93 9.30
N PRO A 49 -3.45 14.53 10.59
CA PRO A 49 -3.66 15.49 11.68
C PRO A 49 -2.57 16.58 11.71
N GLU A 50 -1.31 16.21 11.58
CA GLU A 50 -0.17 17.14 11.57
C GLU A 50 -0.25 18.12 10.39
N LEU A 51 -0.66 17.63 9.21
CA LEU A 51 -0.85 18.47 8.04
C LEU A 51 -2.06 19.40 8.17
N HIS A 52 -3.16 18.97 8.78
CA HIS A 52 -4.31 19.85 9.07
C HIS A 52 -3.98 20.92 10.13
N GLU A 53 -3.08 20.61 11.07
CA GLU A 53 -2.59 21.59 12.03
C GLU A 53 -1.74 22.65 11.36
N SER A 54 -0.87 22.22 10.44
CA SER A 54 0.09 23.07 9.72
C SER A 54 -0.55 23.90 8.60
N PHE A 55 -1.55 23.34 7.89
CA PHE A 55 -2.17 23.95 6.72
C PHE A 55 -3.70 23.98 6.85
N LYS A 56 -4.24 25.13 7.25
CA LYS A 56 -5.68 25.29 7.55
C LYS A 56 -6.62 25.18 6.35
N GLY A 57 -6.12 25.30 5.12
CA GLY A 57 -6.89 25.12 3.88
C GLY A 57 -6.99 23.66 3.40
N LEU A 58 -6.21 22.74 3.98
CA LEU A 58 -6.30 21.33 3.60
C LEU A 58 -7.56 20.69 4.18
N ILE A 59 -8.34 20.05 3.31
CA ILE A 59 -9.49 19.24 3.68
C ILE A 59 -9.27 17.78 3.25
N SER A 60 -9.93 16.84 3.91
CA SER A 60 -10.01 15.48 3.36
C SER A 60 -10.91 15.49 2.13
N HIS A 61 -10.45 14.87 1.03
CA HIS A 61 -11.20 14.86 -0.22
C HIS A 61 -12.58 14.20 -0.01
N PRO A 62 -13.71 14.84 -0.39
CA PRO A 62 -15.06 14.37 -0.06
C PRO A 62 -15.35 12.95 -0.54
N VAL A 63 -14.89 12.62 -1.75
CA VAL A 63 -15.05 11.31 -2.38
C VAL A 63 -13.91 10.33 -2.03
N LEU A 64 -12.70 10.85 -1.83
CA LEU A 64 -11.48 10.07 -1.69
C LEU A 64 -10.84 10.36 -0.34
N GLY A 65 -11.55 10.09 0.77
CA GLY A 65 -11.14 10.52 2.13
C GLY A 65 -9.78 10.04 2.65
N LYS A 66 -9.02 9.28 1.86
CA LYS A 66 -7.60 8.99 2.12
C LYS A 66 -6.63 10.06 1.57
N TRP A 67 -7.13 11.01 0.77
CA TRP A 67 -6.34 12.06 0.16
C TRP A 67 -6.68 13.39 0.84
N LEU A 68 -5.65 14.16 1.14
CA LEU A 68 -5.83 15.58 1.46
C LEU A 68 -5.94 16.37 0.15
N TYR A 69 -6.78 17.38 0.17
CA TYR A 69 -7.19 18.15 -0.98
C TYR A 69 -7.24 19.63 -0.62
N LEU A 70 -6.71 20.45 -1.50
CA LEU A 70 -6.79 21.90 -1.47
C LEU A 70 -7.61 22.35 -2.70
N PRO A 71 -8.87 22.75 -2.51
CA PRO A 71 -9.73 23.21 -3.60
C PRO A 71 -9.22 24.53 -4.20
N MET A 72 -9.20 24.66 -5.52
CA MET A 72 -8.82 25.91 -6.19
C MET A 72 -9.78 27.08 -5.87
N SER A 73 -11.00 26.75 -5.46
CA SER A 73 -12.02 27.74 -5.05
C SER A 73 -11.83 28.29 -3.64
N ASP A 74 -10.87 27.76 -2.86
CA ASP A 74 -10.57 28.29 -1.53
C ASP A 74 -9.91 29.67 -1.62
N LEU A 75 -10.36 30.61 -0.80
CA LEU A 75 -9.80 31.98 -0.73
C LEU A 75 -8.34 31.99 -0.29
N ALA A 76 -7.93 31.02 0.53
CA ALA A 76 -6.57 30.84 1.01
C ALA A 76 -5.75 29.87 0.13
N PHE A 77 -6.22 29.55 -1.09
CA PHE A 77 -5.57 28.60 -1.97
C PHE A 77 -4.10 28.97 -2.23
N GLU A 78 -3.83 30.15 -2.75
CA GLU A 78 -2.48 30.58 -3.15
C GLU A 78 -1.50 30.58 -1.97
N SER A 79 -1.92 31.12 -0.81
CA SER A 79 -1.06 31.17 0.37
C SER A 79 -0.79 29.78 0.95
N THR A 80 -1.81 28.91 1.00
CA THR A 80 -1.66 27.53 1.48
C THR A 80 -0.82 26.71 0.52
N PHE A 81 -1.03 26.87 -0.79
CA PHE A 81 -0.29 26.17 -1.82
C PHE A 81 1.18 26.59 -1.84
N SER A 82 1.47 27.89 -1.72
CA SER A 82 2.85 28.39 -1.61
C SER A 82 3.57 27.77 -0.42
N ALA A 83 2.95 27.74 0.76
CA ALA A 83 3.53 27.13 1.96
C ALA A 83 3.72 25.61 1.81
N LEU A 84 2.83 24.93 1.08
CA LEU A 84 2.98 23.51 0.76
C LEU A 84 4.17 23.26 -0.18
N VAL A 85 4.34 24.09 -1.19
CA VAL A 85 5.47 23.99 -2.13
C VAL A 85 6.79 24.24 -1.41
N GLU A 86 6.85 25.22 -0.51
CA GLU A 86 8.01 25.45 0.36
C GLU A 86 8.30 24.23 1.24
N ALA A 87 7.29 23.65 1.90
CA ALA A 87 7.47 22.45 2.71
C ALA A 87 7.94 21.23 1.89
N ILE A 88 7.52 21.11 0.62
CA ILE A 88 8.01 20.08 -0.30
C ILE A 88 9.48 20.34 -0.65
N ALA A 89 9.84 21.58 -0.96
CA ALA A 89 11.21 21.97 -1.29
C ALA A 89 12.17 21.77 -0.10
N ASP A 90 11.68 21.95 1.13
CA ASP A 90 12.40 21.68 2.37
C ASP A 90 12.45 20.18 2.73
N ASN A 91 11.96 19.29 1.86
CA ASN A 91 11.93 17.84 2.07
C ASN A 91 11.20 17.43 3.36
N SER A 92 10.06 18.07 3.63
CA SER A 92 9.24 17.74 4.80
C SER A 92 8.84 16.26 4.82
N PRO A 93 9.08 15.52 5.92
CA PRO A 93 8.75 14.09 6.01
C PRO A 93 7.25 13.81 6.04
N LEU A 94 6.42 14.86 6.08
CA LEU A 94 4.96 14.76 6.06
C LEU A 94 4.40 14.55 4.66
N ILE A 95 5.15 14.91 3.62
CA ILE A 95 4.70 14.94 2.23
C ILE A 95 5.58 14.01 1.40
N GLY A 96 4.95 13.24 0.52
CA GLY A 96 5.66 12.33 -0.37
C GLY A 96 5.35 10.87 -0.08
N ILE A 97 5.02 10.12 -1.13
CA ILE A 97 4.86 8.67 -1.08
C ILE A 97 5.77 8.06 -2.15
N ALA A 98 6.58 7.08 -1.75
CA ALA A 98 7.39 6.34 -2.70
C ALA A 98 6.47 5.58 -3.68
N PRO A 99 6.65 5.74 -5.00
CA PRO A 99 5.82 5.05 -5.97
C PRO A 99 6.00 3.55 -5.82
N GLY A 100 4.90 2.83 -5.59
CA GLY A 100 4.93 1.39 -5.45
C GLY A 100 5.52 0.72 -6.69
N THR A 101 6.61 -0.03 -6.53
CA THR A 101 7.17 -0.85 -7.60
C THR A 101 6.20 -1.98 -7.90
N ARG A 102 5.26 -1.77 -8.82
CA ARG A 102 4.43 -2.87 -9.35
C ARG A 102 5.37 -3.85 -10.07
N SER A 103 5.81 -4.88 -9.35
CA SER A 103 6.44 -6.06 -9.94
C SER A 103 5.50 -6.58 -11.03
N ARG A 104 5.88 -6.37 -12.30
CA ARG A 104 5.23 -7.04 -13.43
C ARG A 104 5.41 -8.53 -13.19
N LYS A 105 4.37 -9.21 -12.69
CA LYS A 105 4.32 -10.67 -12.66
C LYS A 105 4.61 -11.14 -14.08
N LYS A 106 5.82 -11.65 -14.34
CA LYS A 106 6.19 -12.25 -15.62
C LYS A 106 5.09 -13.26 -15.97
N ALA A 107 4.38 -13.01 -17.06
CA ALA A 107 3.39 -13.95 -17.55
C ALA A 107 4.11 -15.29 -17.74
N LYS A 108 3.74 -16.31 -16.95
CA LYS A 108 4.22 -17.67 -17.17
C LYS A 108 3.69 -18.08 -18.54
N SER A 109 4.52 -18.00 -19.57
CA SER A 109 4.24 -18.62 -20.85
C SER A 109 3.99 -20.11 -20.58
N LYS A 110 2.74 -20.54 -20.74
CA LYS A 110 2.42 -21.97 -20.76
C LYS A 110 3.06 -22.53 -22.03
N ALA A 111 4.31 -22.97 -21.92
CA ALA A 111 4.93 -23.82 -22.91
C ALA A 111 4.06 -25.08 -23.04
N ARG A 112 3.28 -25.11 -24.11
CA ARG A 112 2.42 -26.21 -24.53
C ARG A 112 3.31 -27.42 -24.78
N LYS A 113 3.47 -28.31 -23.79
CA LYS A 113 4.14 -29.60 -23.96
C LYS A 113 3.40 -30.39 -25.06
N LYS A 114 4.03 -30.54 -26.23
CA LYS A 114 3.60 -31.49 -27.27
C LYS A 114 3.63 -32.89 -26.66
N LYS A 115 2.51 -33.60 -26.72
CA LYS A 115 2.41 -35.02 -26.36
C LYS A 115 3.07 -35.86 -27.46
N THR A 116 4.11 -36.59 -27.13
CA THR A 116 4.53 -37.80 -27.85
C THR A 116 4.27 -38.99 -26.92
N PRO A 117 3.44 -39.98 -27.30
CA PRO A 117 3.22 -41.16 -26.48
C PRO A 117 4.36 -42.15 -26.73
N ALA A 118 5.23 -42.32 -25.74
CA ALA A 118 6.21 -43.41 -25.71
C ALA A 118 5.58 -44.69 -25.14
N LEU A 119 5.91 -45.79 -25.80
CA LEU A 119 5.53 -47.19 -25.61
C LEU A 119 5.36 -47.64 -24.15
N LYS A 120 4.28 -48.40 -23.92
CA LYS A 120 4.01 -49.16 -22.68
C LYS A 120 4.95 -50.36 -22.60
N ALA A 121 5.70 -50.47 -21.51
CA ALA A 121 6.16 -51.74 -20.98
C ALA A 121 5.48 -51.97 -19.62
N LYS A 122 4.72 -53.06 -19.53
CA LYS A 122 4.25 -53.68 -18.29
C LYS A 122 5.49 -54.30 -17.62
N ASP A 123 5.66 -54.34 -16.30
CA ASP A 123 4.98 -55.30 -15.42
C ASP A 123 5.40 -55.12 -13.93
N ILE A 124 4.41 -55.28 -13.03
CA ILE A 124 4.44 -56.05 -11.77
C ILE A 124 5.07 -55.46 -10.46
N LYS A 125 4.15 -55.24 -9.50
CA LYS A 125 4.14 -55.39 -8.01
C LYS A 125 4.81 -54.37 -7.04
N LYS A 126 3.93 -53.74 -6.22
CA LYS A 126 4.12 -53.14 -4.86
C LYS A 126 3.77 -54.22 -3.78
N PRO A 127 3.83 -54.02 -2.44
CA PRO A 127 4.37 -52.97 -1.53
C PRO A 127 5.08 -53.59 -0.26
N PRO A 128 5.12 -53.04 1.00
CA PRO A 128 4.89 -51.70 1.57
C PRO A 128 5.96 -51.17 2.58
N ALA A 129 5.68 -49.95 3.07
CA ALA A 129 6.41 -49.12 4.03
C ALA A 129 6.58 -49.69 5.45
N LYS A 130 7.72 -49.36 6.08
CA LYS A 130 8.03 -49.60 7.50
C LYS A 130 7.40 -48.51 8.39
N LYS A 131 6.67 -48.92 9.43
CA LYS A 131 6.23 -48.10 10.57
C LYS A 131 7.36 -47.98 11.59
N SER A 132 7.73 -46.77 12.00
CA SER A 132 8.59 -46.51 13.16
C SER A 132 7.72 -46.40 14.42
N SER A 133 8.01 -47.26 15.42
CA SER A 133 7.34 -47.30 16.72
C SER A 133 8.19 -46.61 17.77
N VAL A 134 7.54 -45.72 18.52
CA VAL A 134 8.02 -44.95 19.66
C VAL A 134 8.29 -45.88 20.87
N ARG A 135 9.44 -45.75 21.54
CA ARG A 135 9.68 -46.38 22.85
C ARG A 135 10.18 -45.36 23.88
N LYS A 136 9.30 -45.08 24.87
CA LYS A 136 9.58 -44.41 26.14
C LYS A 136 10.50 -45.25 27.02
N THR A 137 11.38 -44.62 27.79
CA THR A 137 11.93 -45.18 29.04
C THR A 137 11.84 -44.17 30.19
N LYS A 138 11.49 -44.72 31.35
CA LYS A 138 11.17 -44.09 32.64
C LYS A 138 12.42 -43.88 33.50
N THR A 139 12.38 -42.77 34.24
CA THR A 139 12.72 -42.52 35.66
C THR A 139 13.38 -43.61 36.52
N THR A 140 14.45 -43.22 37.23
CA THR A 140 14.72 -43.29 38.70
C THR A 140 16.20 -42.83 38.88
N ASN A 141 16.65 -42.06 39.88
CA ASN A 141 16.53 -42.27 41.33
C ASN A 141 16.95 -40.98 42.10
N LYS A 142 16.38 -40.78 43.31
CA LYS A 142 16.77 -39.81 44.37
C LYS A 142 17.73 -40.53 45.36
N PRO A 143 18.12 -40.02 46.56
CA PRO A 143 18.29 -38.66 47.11
C PRO A 143 19.61 -38.45 47.89
N LYS A 144 19.93 -37.22 48.33
CA LYS A 144 20.24 -36.80 49.73
C LYS A 144 20.77 -35.35 49.76
N LYS A 145 20.01 -34.42 50.37
CA LYS A 145 20.24 -33.83 51.71
C LYS A 145 21.59 -33.11 51.88
N LYS A 146 21.54 -31.79 52.10
CA LYS A 146 21.83 -31.17 53.40
C LYS A 146 21.43 -29.69 53.43
N LYS A 147 20.95 -29.28 54.60
CA LYS A 147 20.47 -27.96 55.02
C LYS A 147 21.49 -27.35 55.99
N ARG A 148 21.36 -26.03 56.20
CA ARG A 148 21.97 -25.14 57.21
C ARG A 148 23.32 -24.57 56.74
N THR A 149 23.58 -23.29 56.90
CA THR A 149 23.15 -22.33 57.94
C THR A 149 22.45 -21.11 57.40
#